data_AF-A0A0F4RLK2-F1
#
_entry.id   AF-A0A0F4RLK2-F1
#
_cell.length_a   1.000
_cell.length_b   1.000
_cell.length_c   1.000
_cell.angle_alpha   90.00
_cell.angle_beta   90.00
_cell.angle_gamma   90.00
#
_symmetry.space_group_name_H-M   'P 1'
#
loop_
_entity.id
_entity.type
_entity.pdbx_description
1 polymer ?
#
loop_
_entity_poly.entity_id
_entity_poly.type
_entity_poly.pdbx_seq_one_letter_code
_entity_poly.pdbx_strand_id
1 'polypeptide(L)' 'MRRTKVTQIYKKTGNLRAVQLLLGHTKMDSTVRYLGVELEDALAIAEAIEI' A
#
# COMPACT_ATOMS: atom_id res chain seq x y z
N MET A 1 -8.55 7.87 11.03
CA MET A 1 -9.51 6.95 10.37
C MET A 1 -9.31 6.78 8.86
N ARG A 2 -9.02 7.82 8.07
CA ARG A 2 -8.89 7.71 6.59
C ARG A 2 -7.77 6.75 6.15
N ARG A 3 -6.60 6.82 6.80
CA ARG A 3 -5.45 5.93 6.53
C ARG A 3 -5.81 4.44 6.70
N THR A 4 -6.42 4.07 7.83
CA THR A 4 -6.76 2.68 8.18
C THR A 4 -7.68 2.00 7.16
N LYS A 5 -8.72 2.69 6.69
CA LYS A 5 -9.66 2.14 5.70
C LYS A 5 -9.01 1.93 4.34
N VAL A 6 -8.13 2.84 3.95
CA VAL A 6 -7.42 2.80 2.67
C VAL A 6 -6.35 1.72 2.66
N THR A 7 -5.65 1.51 3.79
CA THR A 7 -4.75 0.36 3.98
C THR A 7 -5.51 -0.98 3.91
N GLN A 8 -6.70 -1.09 4.50
CA GLN A 8 -7.51 -2.30 4.40
C GLN A 8 -7.97 -2.59 2.97
N ILE A 9 -8.31 -1.55 2.20
CA ILE A 9 -8.65 -1.70 0.78
C ILE A 9 -7.45 -2.20 -0.02
N TYR A 10 -6.26 -1.64 0.22
CA TYR A 10 -5.02 -2.13 -0.39
C TYR A 10 -4.79 -3.61 -0.05
N LYS A 11 -4.81 -3.99 1.23
CA LYS A 11 -4.61 -5.39 1.66
C LYS A 11 -5.62 -6.37 1.08
N LYS A 12 -6.87 -5.94 0.86
CA LYS A 12 -7.91 -6.78 0.25
C LYS A 12 -7.80 -6.91 -1.28
N THR A 13 -7.31 -5.88 -1.95
CA THR A 13 -7.41 -5.77 -3.42
C THR A 13 -6.07 -5.81 -4.15
N GLY A 14 -4.96 -5.55 -3.45
CA GLY A 14 -3.64 -5.31 -4.03
C GLY A 14 -3.58 -4.10 -4.96
N ASN A 15 -4.67 -3.32 -5.08
CA ASN A 15 -4.78 -2.31 -6.14
C ASN A 15 -4.37 -0.92 -5.64
N LEU A 16 -3.09 -0.61 -5.83
CA LEU A 16 -2.49 0.67 -5.44
C LEU A 16 -3.08 1.87 -6.22
N ARG A 17 -3.49 1.66 -7.48
CA ARG A 17 -4.08 2.72 -8.33
C ARG A 17 -5.46 3.14 -7.83
N ALA A 18 -6.29 2.20 -7.41
CA ALA A 18 -7.58 2.49 -6.80
C ALA A 18 -7.41 3.31 -5.52
N VAL A 19 -6.42 2.95 -4.69
CA VAL A 19 -6.08 3.66 -3.47
C VAL A 19 -5.58 5.08 -3.76
N GLN A 20 -4.74 5.26 -4.78
CA GLN A 20 -4.28 6.59 -5.19
C GLN A 20 -5.45 7.51 -5.57
N LEU A 21 -6.41 7.01 -6.35
CA LEU A 21 -7.60 7.76 -6.74
C LEU A 21 -8.47 8.12 -5.53
N LEU A 22 -8.67 7.18 -4.60
CA LEU A 22 -9.43 7.41 -3.35
C LEU A 22 -8.77 8.45 -2.42
N LEU A 23 -7.44 8.54 -2.46
CA LEU A 23 -6.68 9.53 -1.70
C LEU A 23 -6.61 10.89 -2.41
N GLY A 24 -6.82 10.92 -3.73
CA GLY A 24 -6.68 12.13 -4.55
C GLY A 24 -5.21 12.51 -4.78
N HIS A 25 -4.30 11.53 -4.76
CA HIS A 25 -2.88 11.79 -4.99
C HIS A 25 -2.59 11.91 -6.49
N THR A 26 -1.82 12.94 -6.87
CA THR A 26 -1.38 13.13 -8.25
C THR A 26 -0.25 12.17 -8.63
N LYS A 27 0.61 11.81 -7.65
CA LYS A 27 1.77 10.94 -7.84
C LYS A 27 1.58 9.61 -7.12
N MET A 28 2.07 8.54 -7.73
CA MET A 28 1.99 7.20 -7.16
C MET A 28 2.90 7.05 -5.94
N ASP A 29 4.08 7.67 -5.96
CA ASP A 29 5.01 7.77 -4.82
C ASP A 29 4.34 8.27 -3.54
N SER A 30 3.45 9.25 -3.65
CA SER A 30 2.74 9.79 -2.49
C SER A 30 1.83 8.74 -1.86
N THR A 31 1.24 7.85 -2.66
CA THR A 31 0.39 6.74 -2.20
C THR A 31 1.22 5.64 -1.55
N VAL A 32 2.35 5.27 -2.16
CA VAL A 32 3.31 4.30 -1.62
C VAL A 32 3.79 4.75 -0.25
N ARG A 33 4.27 6.01 -0.14
CA ARG A 33 4.77 6.59 1.11
C ARG A 33 3.69 6.76 2.16
N TYR A 34 2.47 7.10 1.76
CA TYR A 34 1.33 7.26 2.66
C TYR A 34 0.88 5.93 3.30
N LEU A 35 0.89 4.87 2.51
CA LEU A 35 0.53 3.53 2.98
C LEU A 35 1.68 2.83 3.69
N GLY A 36 2.94 3.12 3.35
CA GLY A 36 4.11 2.38 3.84
C GLY A 36 4.34 1.04 3.11
N VAL A 37 3.84 0.93 1.88
CA VAL A 37 3.83 -0.32 1.09
C VAL A 37 5.23 -0.86 0.82
N GLU A 38 6.22 0.00 0.51
CA GLU A 38 7.60 -0.48 0.26
C GLU A 38 8.17 -1.29 1.43
N LEU A 39 7.83 -0.95 2.67
CA LEU A 39 8.28 -1.71 3.84
C LEU A 39 7.47 -2.99 4.04
N GLU A 40 6.15 -2.93 3.86
CA GLU A 40 5.26 -4.11 3.99
C GLU A 40 5.54 -5.15 2.90
N ASP A 41 5.73 -4.72 1.64
CA ASP A 41 6.06 -5.59 0.51
C ASP A 41 7.48 -6.14 0.65
N ALA A 42 8.47 -5.32 1.06
CA ALA A 42 9.82 -5.80 1.30
C ALA A 42 9.90 -6.82 2.45
N LEU A 43 9.12 -6.62 3.52
CA LEU A 43 9.02 -7.58 4.62
C LEU A 43 8.34 -8.87 4.15
N ALA A 44 7.24 -8.79 3.42
CA ALA A 44 6.56 -9.97 2.89
C ALA A 44 7.44 -10.77 1.92
N ILE A 45 8.23 -10.08 1.10
CA ILE A 45 9.24 -10.72 0.23
C ILE A 45 10.35 -11.36 1.07
N ALA A 46 10.84 -10.69 2.12
CA ALA A 46 11.86 -11.24 3.01
C ALA A 46 11.38 -12.50 3.75
N GLU A 47 10.16 -12.47 4.30
CA GLU A 47 9.52 -13.63 4.95
C GLU A 47 9.29 -14.78 3.96
N ALA A 48 8.97 -14.49 2.69
CA ALA A 48 8.80 -15.51 1.66
C ALA A 48 10.13 -16.14 1.19
N ILE A 49 11.26 -15.46 1.42
CA ILE A 49 12.61 -15.91 1.01
C ILE A 49 13.30 -16.70 2.13
N GLU A 50 12.89 -16.58 3.39
CA GLU A 50 13.30 -17.49 4.47
C GLU A 50 12.77 -18.91 4.22
N ILE A 51 13.59 -19.74 3.54
CA ILE A 51 13.45 -21.21 3.38
C ILE A 51 14.27 -21.91 4.47
#